data_AF-A0A0F4IZR8-F1
#
_entry.id   AF-A0A0F4IZR8-F1
#
_cell.length_a   1.000
_cell.length_b   1.000
_cell.length_c   1.000
_cell.angle_alpha   90.00
_cell.angle_beta   90.00
_cell.angle_gamma   90.00
#
_symmetry.space_group_name_H-M   'P 1'
#
loop_
_entity.id
_entity.type
_entity.pdbx_description
1 polymer ?
#
loop_
_entity_poly.entity_id
_entity_poly.type
_entity_poly.pdbx_seq_one_letter_code
_entity_poly.pdbx_strand_id
1 'polypeptide(L)'
;MSRRSHGARPPGPHTNPQPGAPLPAPELTEGQCRRCGTHIAGLDGRYACGVCGWVNDHSEGHRRLPRADEDPDRPPAGRRRPRLLPGPQPGAEEPGNEPATGAGDEPGNEPGTGTRPGA
;
A
#
# COMPACT_ATOMS: atom_id res chain seq x y z
N MET A 1 -36.20 16.87 -48.88
CA MET A 1 -35.68 16.88 -47.49
C MET A 1 -35.32 15.45 -47.10
N SER A 2 -34.04 15.07 -47.10
CA SER A 2 -33.61 13.72 -46.67
C SER A 2 -32.66 13.84 -45.49
N ARG A 3 -33.14 13.58 -44.27
CA ARG A 3 -32.28 13.44 -43.09
C ARG A 3 -31.84 11.98 -43.02
N ARG A 4 -30.55 11.73 -43.25
CA ARG A 4 -29.91 10.42 -43.01
C ARG A 4 -29.79 10.21 -41.51
N SER A 5 -30.47 9.19 -41.00
CA SER A 5 -30.30 8.70 -39.63
C SER A 5 -28.91 8.08 -39.50
N HIS A 6 -28.04 8.65 -38.66
CA HIS A 6 -26.80 8.03 -38.26
C HIS A 6 -27.14 6.94 -37.23
N GLY A 7 -27.13 5.67 -37.67
CA GLY A 7 -27.33 4.52 -36.80
C GLY A 7 -26.23 4.48 -35.74
N ALA A 8 -26.64 4.40 -34.47
CA ALA A 8 -25.73 4.20 -33.34
C ALA A 8 -25.00 2.86 -33.50
N ARG A 9 -23.67 2.93 -33.46
CA ARG A 9 -22.77 1.77 -33.46
C ARG A 9 -23.01 0.95 -32.19
N PRO A 10 -23.26 -0.36 -32.25
CA PRO A 10 -23.46 -1.18 -31.05
C PRO A 10 -22.17 -1.19 -30.20
N PRO A 11 -22.28 -1.21 -28.86
CA PRO A 11 -21.10 -1.40 -28.01
C PRO A 11 -20.46 -2.75 -28.35
N GLY A 12 -19.14 -2.77 -28.54
CA GLY A 12 -18.39 -3.98 -28.81
C GLY A 12 -18.54 -5.00 -27.66
N PRO A 13 -18.21 -6.29 -27.90
CA PRO A 13 -18.30 -7.29 -26.85
C PRO A 13 -17.30 -6.94 -25.74
N HIS A 14 -17.82 -6.41 -24.64
CA HIS A 14 -17.10 -6.43 -23.38
C HIS A 14 -17.04 -7.91 -22.98
N THR A 15 -15.94 -8.58 -23.29
CA THR A 15 -15.69 -9.96 -22.87
C THR A 15 -15.68 -9.95 -21.35
N ASN A 16 -16.81 -10.28 -20.73
CA ASN A 16 -16.89 -10.44 -19.29
C ASN A 16 -16.07 -11.69 -18.95
N PRO A 17 -14.94 -11.59 -18.23
CA PRO A 17 -14.13 -12.75 -17.93
C PRO A 17 -14.96 -13.78 -17.17
N GLN A 18 -14.96 -15.02 -17.67
CA GLN A 18 -15.65 -16.15 -17.05
C GLN A 18 -15.07 -16.37 -15.63
N PRO A 19 -15.91 -16.44 -14.59
CA PRO A 19 -15.46 -16.76 -13.24
C PRO A 19 -14.70 -18.09 -13.24
N GLY A 20 -13.42 -18.07 -12.86
CA GLY A 20 -12.57 -19.27 -12.81
C GLY A 20 -11.67 -19.50 -14.03
N ALA A 21 -11.69 -18.62 -15.05
CA ALA A 21 -10.67 -18.65 -16.09
C ALA A 21 -9.28 -18.31 -15.50
N PRO A 22 -8.20 -19.01 -15.90
CA PRO A 22 -6.84 -18.69 -15.46
C PRO A 22 -6.51 -17.23 -15.78
N LEU A 23 -6.08 -16.49 -14.77
CA LEU A 23 -5.63 -15.12 -14.95
C LEU A 23 -4.41 -15.10 -15.89
N PRO A 24 -4.32 -14.14 -16.84
CA PRO A 24 -3.13 -14.01 -17.68
C PRO A 24 -1.89 -13.82 -16.81
N ALA A 25 -0.77 -14.41 -17.27
CA ALA A 25 0.51 -14.34 -16.61
C ALA A 25 0.90 -12.87 -16.32
N PRO A 26 1.49 -12.59 -15.15
CA PRO A 26 1.98 -11.24 -14.85
C PRO A 26 3.09 -10.82 -15.81
N GLU A 27 3.09 -9.56 -16.21
CA GLU A 27 4.11 -8.98 -17.07
C GLU A 27 5.26 -8.38 -16.24
N LEU A 28 6.50 -8.61 -16.67
CA LEU A 28 7.68 -7.97 -16.07
C LEU A 28 7.80 -6.54 -16.62
N THR A 29 7.75 -5.57 -15.73
CA THR A 29 7.83 -4.14 -16.04
C THR A 29 9.03 -3.50 -15.35
N GLU A 30 9.62 -2.48 -15.97
CA GLU A 30 10.79 -1.77 -15.42
C GLU A 30 10.43 -0.33 -15.04
N GLY A 31 11.07 0.19 -13.98
CA GLY A 31 10.86 1.55 -13.49
C GLY A 31 11.97 2.03 -12.56
N GLN A 32 11.81 3.23 -12.01
CA GLN A 32 12.77 3.85 -11.08
C GLN A 32 12.13 4.02 -9.69
N CYS A 33 12.90 3.75 -8.64
CA CYS A 33 12.48 3.99 -7.27
C CYS A 33 12.28 5.49 -7.03
N ARG A 34 11.07 5.90 -6.62
CA ARG A 34 10.76 7.31 -6.35
C ARG A 34 11.45 7.88 -5.11
N ARG A 35 12.06 7.04 -4.28
CA ARG A 35 12.79 7.45 -3.07
C ARG A 35 14.30 7.58 -3.29
N CYS A 36 14.94 6.60 -3.92
CA CYS A 36 16.40 6.55 -4.07
C CYS A 36 16.90 6.51 -5.53
N GLY A 37 16.00 6.53 -6.52
CA GLY A 37 16.34 6.57 -7.95
C GLY A 37 16.83 5.25 -8.55
N THR A 38 16.97 4.18 -7.76
CA THR A 38 17.43 2.87 -8.24
C THR A 38 16.49 2.28 -9.30
N HIS A 39 17.06 1.72 -10.37
CA HIS A 39 16.31 0.94 -11.37
C HIS A 39 15.76 -0.34 -10.74
N ILE A 40 14.47 -0.58 -10.90
CA ILE A 40 13.76 -1.69 -10.28
C ILE A 40 12.84 -2.37 -11.30
N ALA A 41 12.83 -3.70 -11.26
CA ALA A 41 11.85 -4.50 -11.98
C ALA A 41 10.66 -4.81 -11.06
N GLY A 42 9.47 -4.84 -11.62
CA GLY A 42 8.21 -5.09 -10.96
C GLY A 42 7.29 -5.96 -11.80
N LEU A 43 6.20 -6.45 -11.21
CA LEU A 43 5.18 -7.23 -11.93
C LEU A 43 3.92 -6.40 -12.11
N ASP A 44 3.40 -6.32 -13.34
CA ASP A 44 2.21 -5.55 -13.67
C ASP A 44 2.26 -4.10 -13.12
N GLY A 45 3.43 -3.43 -13.19
CA GLY A 45 3.62 -2.09 -12.65
C GLY A 45 3.62 -1.98 -11.12
N ARG A 46 3.73 -3.09 -10.38
CA ARG A 46 3.95 -3.11 -8.92
C ARG A 46 5.42 -3.13 -8.62
N TYR A 47 5.89 -2.11 -7.92
CA TYR A 47 7.30 -1.88 -7.67
C TYR A 47 7.61 -1.92 -6.18
N ALA A 48 8.63 -2.70 -5.82
CA ALA A 48 9.20 -2.73 -4.48
C ALA A 48 10.72 -2.58 -4.59
N CYS A 49 11.28 -1.59 -3.90
CA CYS A 49 12.70 -1.33 -3.90
C CYS A 49 13.39 -2.12 -2.79
N GLY A 50 14.18 -3.13 -3.18
CA GLY A 50 14.98 -3.91 -2.22
C GLY A 50 16.09 -3.12 -1.51
N VAL A 51 16.40 -1.90 -1.96
CA VAL A 51 17.48 -1.06 -1.39
C VAL A 51 16.97 -0.19 -0.24
N CYS A 52 15.88 0.54 -0.44
CA CYS A 52 15.37 1.52 0.54
C CYS A 52 13.99 1.18 1.11
N GLY A 53 13.44 0.01 0.75
CA GLY A 53 12.15 -0.49 1.23
C GLY A 53 10.93 0.26 0.71
N TRP A 54 11.09 1.18 -0.25
CA TRP A 54 9.97 1.88 -0.85
C TRP A 54 9.10 0.92 -1.69
N VAL A 55 7.78 1.06 -1.57
CA VAL A 55 6.79 0.32 -2.38
C VAL A 55 5.81 1.33 -2.96
N ASN A 56 5.39 1.14 -4.22
CA ASN A 56 4.37 2.01 -4.81
C ASN A 56 2.97 1.73 -4.26
N ASP A 57 2.05 2.69 -4.43
CA ASP A 57 0.65 2.47 -4.05
C ASP A 57 0.03 1.36 -4.91
N HIS A 58 -0.86 0.57 -4.30
CA HIS A 58 -1.44 -0.59 -4.98
C HIS A 58 -2.33 -0.21 -6.16
N SER A 59 -2.91 1.00 -6.18
CA SER A 59 -3.73 1.50 -7.27
C SER A 59 -2.95 1.92 -8.50
N GLU A 60 -1.63 2.10 -8.38
CA GLU A 60 -0.76 2.50 -9.49
C GLU A 60 -0.33 1.32 -10.38
N GLY A 61 -0.63 0.07 -9.97
CA GLY A 61 -0.35 -1.10 -10.80
C GLY A 61 -1.16 -1.10 -12.10
N HIS A 62 -0.60 -1.69 -13.15
CA HIS A 62 -1.24 -1.79 -14.47
C HIS A 62 -2.44 -2.75 -14.47
N ARG A 63 -2.49 -3.69 -13.53
CA ARG A 63 -3.63 -4.61 -13.38
C ARG A 63 -4.72 -3.96 -12.55
N ARG A 64 -5.92 -3.88 -13.14
CA ARG A 64 -7.16 -3.44 -12.47
C ARG A 64 -7.32 -4.18 -11.14
N LEU A 65 -7.50 -3.42 -10.07
CA LEU A 65 -7.82 -3.98 -8.76
C LEU A 65 -9.16 -4.74 -8.81
N PRO A 66 -9.30 -5.85 -8.04
CA PRO A 66 -10.60 -6.51 -7.86
C PRO A 66 -11.64 -5.51 -7.37
N ARG A 67 -12.88 -5.60 -7.87
CA ARG A 67 -13.99 -4.85 -7.30
C ARG A 67 -14.43 -5.53 -6.03
N ALA A 68 -15.15 -4.78 -5.20
CA ALA A 68 -15.72 -5.32 -3.98
C ALA A 68 -16.59 -6.57 -4.26
N ASP A 69 -17.34 -6.63 -5.37
CA ASP A 69 -18.19 -7.79 -5.70
C ASP A 69 -17.40 -9.06 -6.01
N GLU A 70 -16.11 -8.93 -6.32
CA GLU A 70 -15.19 -10.04 -6.59
C GLU A 70 -14.41 -10.45 -5.33
N ASP A 71 -14.55 -9.72 -4.22
CA ASP A 71 -13.87 -9.99 -2.95
C ASP A 71 -14.60 -11.13 -2.18
N PRO A 72 -13.93 -12.27 -1.92
CA PRO A 72 -14.53 -13.40 -1.21
C PRO A 72 -14.90 -13.05 0.25
N ASP A 73 -14.23 -12.08 0.86
CA ASP A 73 -14.50 -11.64 2.23
C ASP A 73 -15.54 -10.51 2.27
N ARG A 74 -16.13 -10.11 1.13
CA ARG A 74 -17.13 -9.03 1.09
C ARG A 74 -18.36 -9.41 1.92
N PRO A 75 -18.80 -8.54 2.86
CA PRO A 75 -20.04 -8.76 3.58
C PRO A 75 -21.25 -8.65 2.63
N PRO A 76 -22.29 -9.47 2.83
CA PRO A 76 -23.49 -9.43 1.99
C PRO A 76 -24.15 -8.06 2.04
N ALA A 77 -24.62 -7.58 0.88
CA ALA A 77 -25.32 -6.32 0.76
C ALA A 77 -26.58 -6.35 1.66
N GLY A 78 -26.61 -5.51 2.70
CA GLY A 78 -27.78 -5.40 3.59
C GLY A 78 -27.47 -5.28 5.09
N ARG A 79 -26.23 -5.56 5.53
CA ARG A 79 -25.84 -5.17 6.89
C ARG A 79 -25.67 -3.65 6.93
N ARG A 80 -26.56 -2.95 7.67
CA ARG A 80 -26.32 -1.54 8.02
C ARG A 80 -24.91 -1.46 8.61
N ARG A 81 -24.08 -0.59 8.05
CA ARG A 81 -22.82 -0.18 8.71
C ARG A 81 -23.18 0.17 10.16
N PRO A 82 -22.59 -0.47 11.18
CA PRO A 82 -22.59 0.13 12.50
C PRO A 82 -22.11 1.57 12.34
N ARG A 83 -22.80 2.53 12.96
CA ARG A 83 -22.31 3.91 12.99
C ARG A 83 -20.85 3.83 13.45
N LEU A 84 -19.91 4.23 12.59
CA LEU A 84 -18.55 4.47 13.06
C LEU A 84 -18.69 5.51 14.18
N LEU A 85 -18.22 5.15 15.38
CA LEU A 85 -18.02 6.13 16.44
C LEU A 85 -17.12 7.24 15.86
N PRO A 86 -17.36 8.51 16.19
CA PRO A 86 -16.45 9.59 15.81
C PRO A 86 -15.02 9.19 16.17
N GLY A 87 -14.10 9.30 15.21
CA GLY A 87 -12.68 9.08 15.48
C GLY A 87 -12.17 10.07 16.53
N PRO A 88 -11.06 9.77 17.21
CA PRO A 88 -10.44 10.72 18.13
C PRO A 88 -10.12 12.01 17.37
N GLN A 89 -10.64 13.13 17.90
CA GLN A 89 -10.45 14.45 17.31
C GLN A 89 -8.96 14.80 17.40
N PRO A 90 -8.28 15.19 16.31
CA PRO A 90 -6.92 15.73 16.40
C PRO A 90 -7.02 17.12 17.06
N GLY A 91 -6.88 17.16 18.38
CA GLY A 91 -7.01 18.41 19.14
C GLY A 91 -7.46 18.27 20.60
N ALA A 92 -7.66 17.07 21.14
CA ALA A 92 -7.67 16.91 22.59
C ALA A 92 -6.21 16.93 23.07
N GLU A 93 -5.70 18.13 23.37
CA GLU A 93 -4.49 18.31 24.17
C GLU A 93 -4.61 17.41 25.43
N GLU A 94 -3.74 16.41 25.57
CA GLU A 94 -3.61 15.69 26.83
C GLU A 94 -3.02 16.66 27.87
N PRO A 95 -3.73 17.01 28.95
CA PRO A 95 -3.14 17.78 30.01
C PRO A 95 -2.31 16.84 30.90
N GLY A 96 -0.99 17.01 30.86
CA GLY A 96 -0.13 16.70 31.99
C GLY A 96 0.74 15.44 31.87
N ASN A 97 1.86 15.55 31.16
CA ASN A 97 3.08 14.88 31.61
C ASN A 97 4.10 15.95 32.01
N GLU A 98 4.07 16.36 33.28
CA GLU A 98 5.14 17.16 33.85
C GLU A 98 6.46 16.36 33.83
N PRO A 99 7.61 16.95 33.45
CA PRO A 99 8.87 16.25 33.53
C PRO A 99 9.31 16.15 34.99
N ALA A 100 9.25 14.95 35.56
CA ALA A 100 9.90 14.67 36.83
C ALA A 100 11.43 14.79 36.63
N THR A 101 11.94 15.96 37.00
CA THR A 101 13.35 16.16 37.32
C THR A 101 13.58 15.58 38.73
N GLY A 102 14.50 14.62 38.84
CA GLY A 102 14.83 14.01 40.13
C GLY A 102 15.98 13.03 39.99
N ALA A 103 17.15 13.48 40.42
CA ALA A 103 18.42 12.76 40.44
C ALA A 103 18.41 11.55 41.39
N GLY A 104 19.22 10.53 41.04
CA GLY A 104 19.65 9.44 41.91
C GLY A 104 20.96 8.85 41.41
N ASP A 105 22.01 9.02 42.22
CA ASP A 105 23.41 8.60 42.08
C ASP A 105 23.67 7.11 41.76
N GLU A 106 24.63 6.87 40.84
CA GLU A 106 25.77 5.88 40.78
C GLU A 106 25.63 4.38 41.19
N PRO A 107 26.60 3.47 40.90
CA PRO A 107 27.58 3.37 39.79
C PRO A 107 27.68 1.95 39.15
N GLY A 108 28.41 1.85 38.02
CA GLY A 108 29.38 0.77 37.81
C GLY A 108 29.01 -0.39 36.87
N ASN A 109 29.45 -0.32 35.60
CA ASN A 109 30.10 -1.46 34.96
C ASN A 109 31.02 -0.95 33.85
N GLU A 110 32.33 -1.17 34.03
CA GLU A 110 33.39 -0.69 33.14
C GLU A 110 33.35 -1.32 31.74
N PRO A 111 33.81 -0.61 30.69
CA PRO A 111 34.00 -1.16 29.37
C PRO A 111 35.31 -1.96 29.29
N GLY A 112 35.22 -3.27 29.09
CA GLY A 112 36.37 -4.10 28.77
C GLY A 112 36.94 -3.80 27.38
N THR A 113 37.83 -2.80 27.30
CA THR A 113 38.74 -2.61 26.17
C THR A 113 39.85 -3.66 26.25
N GLY A 114 39.84 -4.63 25.33
CA GLY A 114 40.88 -5.64 25.17
C GLY A 114 41.54 -5.58 23.80
N THR A 115 42.43 -4.61 23.64
CA THR A 115 43.39 -4.47 22.54
C THR A 115 44.25 -5.73 22.36
N ARG A 116 44.42 -6.20 21.11
CA ARG A 116 45.51 -7.12 20.73
C ARG A 116 46.78 -6.31 20.43
N PRO A 117 47.92 -6.73 20.99
CA PRO A 117 49.14 -7.01 20.21
C PRO A 117 49.79 -8.32 20.74
N GLY A 118 50.61 -9.11 20.07
CA GLY A 118 51.42 -9.03 18.86
C GLY A 118 52.63 -9.95 19.13
N ALA A 119 52.96 -10.87 18.21
CA ALA A 119 54.25 -11.57 18.03
C ALA A 119 54.04 -12.77 17.09
#